data_AF-A0A183PTA1-F1
#
_entry.id   AF-A0A183PTA1-F1
#
_cell.length_a   1.000
_cell.length_b   1.000
_cell.length_c   1.000
_cell.angle_alpha   90.00
_cell.angle_beta   90.00
_cell.angle_gamma   90.00
#
_symmetry.space_group_name_H-M   'P 1'
#
loop_
_entity.id
_entity.type
_entity.pdbx_description
1 polymer ?
#
loop_
_entity_poly.entity_id
_entity_poly.type
_entity_poly.pdbx_seq_one_letter_code
_entity_poly.pdbx_strand_id
1 'polypeptide(L)'
;MVVVLVLKVPAPYSGTVLTSGIYESKYCSSSLLNHAVLVVGYGTEHNKDYWLIKNSWGDKWGMNGYIKLRRNKHNMCGIATNASFPIL
;
A
#
# COMPACT_ATOMS: atom_id res chain seq x y z
N MET A 1 12.66 1.46 10.62
CA MET A 1 11.62 2.37 10.07
C MET A 1 10.34 1.57 9.90
N VAL A 2 9.40 1.68 10.84
CA VAL A 2 8.09 1.00 10.77
C VAL A 2 7.09 2.05 10.34
N VAL A 3 6.78 2.17 9.05
CA VAL A 3 5.77 3.14 8.61
C VAL A 3 4.38 2.53 8.74
N VAL A 4 3.66 2.87 9.81
CA VAL A 4 2.24 2.53 9.95
C VAL A 4 1.46 3.50 9.06
N LEU A 5 0.83 2.96 8.02
CA LEU A 5 0.19 3.76 6.98
C LEU A 5 -1.26 3.40 6.88
N VAL A 6 -2.12 4.37 7.14
CA VAL A 6 -3.56 4.15 7.10
C VAL A 6 -4.05 4.34 5.66
N LEU A 7 -3.91 3.32 4.83
CA LEU A 7 -4.41 3.29 3.46
C LEU A 7 -5.89 2.96 3.41
N LYS A 8 -6.62 3.52 2.44
CA LYS A 8 -7.80 2.84 1.90
C LYS A 8 -7.34 1.85 0.82
N VAL A 9 -6.64 0.79 1.22
CA VAL A 9 -6.54 -0.40 0.35
C VAL A 9 -7.94 -1.00 0.36
N PRO A 10 -8.56 -1.30 -0.79
CA PRO A 10 -9.79 -2.07 -0.77
C PRO A 10 -9.54 -3.38 -0.01
N ALA A 11 -10.18 -3.51 1.16
CA ALA A 11 -10.55 -4.83 1.66
C ALA A 11 -11.31 -5.52 0.52
N PRO A 12 -11.03 -6.80 0.23
CA PRO A 12 -11.37 -7.41 -1.04
C PRO A 12 -12.89 -7.42 -1.23
N TYR A 13 -13.40 -6.43 -1.93
CA TYR A 13 -14.72 -6.42 -2.51
C TYR A 13 -14.53 -6.07 -3.98
N SER A 14 -14.62 -7.12 -4.80
CA SER A 14 -14.47 -7.17 -6.26
C SER A 14 -13.09 -7.60 -6.80
N GLY A 15 -12.87 -8.93 -6.80
CA GLY A 15 -12.37 -9.65 -7.98
C GLY A 15 -10.92 -9.49 -8.43
N THR A 16 -10.10 -8.63 -7.83
CA THR A 16 -8.66 -8.55 -8.15
C THR A 16 -7.83 -8.84 -6.91
N VAL A 17 -7.64 -10.13 -6.63
CA VAL A 17 -6.46 -10.57 -5.90
C VAL A 17 -5.27 -10.15 -6.77
N LEU A 18 -4.58 -9.08 -6.41
CA LEU A 18 -3.35 -8.67 -7.08
C LEU A 18 -2.28 -9.68 -6.67
N THR A 19 -2.27 -10.81 -7.37
CA THR A 19 -1.21 -11.82 -7.29
C THR A 19 0.09 -11.33 -7.94
N SER A 20 0.05 -10.20 -8.65
CA SER A 20 1.21 -9.55 -9.27
C SER A 20 0.94 -8.06 -9.58
N GLY A 21 2.02 -7.31 -9.87
CA GLY A 21 1.96 -5.94 -10.39
C GLY A 21 1.95 -4.83 -9.35
N ILE A 22 1.91 -3.58 -9.84
CA ILE A 22 1.82 -2.35 -9.05
C ILE A 22 0.38 -1.85 -9.04
N TYR A 23 -0.22 -1.77 -7.86
CA TYR A 23 -1.57 -1.29 -7.64
C TYR A 23 -1.68 0.23 -7.85
N GLU A 24 -2.71 0.64 -8.59
CA GLU A 24 -3.11 2.01 -8.83
C GLU A 24 -4.64 2.10 -8.75
N SER A 25 -5.19 3.13 -8.12
CA SER A 25 -6.63 3.35 -8.06
C SER A 25 -6.97 4.83 -8.14
N LYS A 26 -8.01 5.15 -8.92
CA LYS A 26 -8.59 6.50 -8.95
C LYS A 26 -9.60 6.73 -7.81
N TYR A 27 -9.96 5.68 -7.07
CA TYR A 27 -11.09 5.67 -6.13
C TYR A 27 -10.66 5.77 -4.66
N CYS A 28 -9.36 5.77 -4.37
CA CYS A 28 -8.88 6.01 -3.03
C CYS A 28 -8.64 7.51 -2.79
N SER A 29 -8.84 7.94 -1.54
CA SER A 29 -8.61 9.31 -1.11
C SER A 29 -7.20 9.44 -0.52
N SER A 30 -6.57 10.60 -0.69
CA SER A 30 -5.32 10.96 -0.02
C SER A 30 -5.53 11.48 1.40
N SER A 31 -6.76 11.82 1.79
CA SER A 31 -7.10 12.39 3.11
C SER A 31 -8.01 11.51 3.96
N LEU A 32 -8.87 10.69 3.34
CA LEU A 32 -9.77 9.77 4.05
C LEU A 32 -9.10 8.41 4.25
N LEU A 33 -8.42 8.28 5.39
CA LEU A 33 -7.64 7.11 5.78
C LEU A 33 -8.52 6.12 6.58
N ASN A 34 -8.41 4.81 6.35
CA ASN A 34 -9.18 3.81 7.10
C ASN A 34 -8.51 2.44 7.42
N HIS A 35 -7.33 2.08 6.90
CA HIS A 35 -6.68 0.79 7.21
C HIS A 35 -5.15 0.87 7.35
N ALA A 36 -4.63 0.53 8.53
CA ALA A 36 -3.20 0.57 8.84
C ALA A 36 -2.40 -0.61 8.23
N VAL A 37 -1.31 -0.30 7.52
CA VAL A 37 -0.37 -1.26 6.92
C VAL A 37 1.07 -0.87 7.23
N LEU A 38 2.04 -1.71 6.83
CA LEU A 38 3.46 -1.44 7.03
C LEU A 38 4.19 -1.29 5.70
N VAL A 39 4.81 -0.13 5.43
CA VAL A 39 5.80 -0.03 4.34
C VAL A 39 7.12 -0.65 4.79
N VAL A 40 7.58 -1.63 4.01
CA VAL A 40 8.82 -2.38 4.24
C VAL A 40 9.90 -2.10 3.21
N GLY A 41 9.57 -1.35 2.15
CA GLY A 41 10.53 -0.99 1.11
C GLY A 41 9.91 -0.19 -0.03
N TYR A 42 10.72 0.10 -1.04
CA TYR A 42 10.31 0.78 -2.26
C TYR A 42 11.20 0.35 -3.42
N GLY A 43 10.75 0.61 -4.64
CA GLY A 43 11.54 0.36 -5.83
C GLY A 43 10.91 0.98 -7.07
N THR A 44 11.38 0.54 -8.22
CA THR A 44 10.86 0.92 -9.53
C THR A 44 10.80 -0.34 -10.39
N GLU A 45 9.68 -0.56 -11.08
CA GLU A 45 9.48 -1.68 -11.99
C GLU A 45 8.76 -1.17 -13.24
N HIS A 46 9.25 -1.48 -14.44
CA HIS A 46 8.66 -1.01 -15.70
C HIS A 46 8.39 0.50 -15.72
N ASN A 47 9.36 1.32 -15.27
CA ASN A 47 9.25 2.78 -15.13
C ASN A 47 8.14 3.28 -14.17
N LYS A 48 7.67 2.42 -13.28
CA LYS A 48 6.69 2.77 -12.25
C LYS A 48 7.30 2.57 -10.87
N ASP A 49 7.39 3.67 -10.13
CA ASP A 49 7.81 3.64 -8.73
C ASP A 49 6.74 2.98 -7.86
N TYR A 50 7.17 2.15 -6.90
CA TYR A 50 6.28 1.51 -5.95
C TYR A 50 6.77 1.62 -4.50
N TRP A 51 5.81 1.51 -3.59
CA TRP A 51 5.99 1.14 -2.19
C TRP A 51 5.72 -0.35 -2.04
N LEU A 52 6.59 -1.09 -1.34
CA LEU A 52 6.33 -2.46 -0.92
C LEU A 52 5.69 -2.43 0.47
N ILE A 53 4.48 -2.96 0.55
CA ILE A 53 3.63 -2.88 1.73
C ILE A 53 3.34 -4.29 2.22
N LYS A 54 3.56 -4.52 3.52
CA LYS A 54 3.10 -5.69 4.26
C LYS A 54 1.71 -5.42 4.83
N ASN A 55 0.78 -6.33 4.58
CA ASN A 55 -0.59 -6.27 5.11
C ASN A 55 -0.78 -7.23 6.30
N SER A 56 -1.93 -7.15 6.96
CA SER A 56 -2.30 -7.95 8.14
C SER A 56 -3.42 -8.97 7.87
N TRP A 57 -3.77 -9.22 6.60
CA TRP A 57 -4.87 -10.11 6.19
C TRP A 57 -4.43 -11.55 5.85
N GLY A 58 -3.28 -11.99 6.38
CA GLY A 58 -2.71 -13.30 6.10
C GLY A 58 -1.91 -13.36 4.79
N ASP A 59 -1.17 -14.46 4.63
CA ASP A 59 -0.28 -14.73 3.50
C ASP A 59 -1.04 -15.05 2.20
N LYS A 60 -2.24 -15.63 2.31
CA LYS A 60 -3.13 -15.91 1.16
C LYS A 60 -3.64 -14.66 0.44
N TRP A 61 -3.46 -13.48 1.04
CA TRP A 61 -3.85 -12.22 0.42
C TRP A 61 -2.70 -11.60 -0.38
N GLY A 62 -3.01 -11.10 -1.58
CA GLY A 62 -2.04 -10.41 -2.43
C GLY A 62 -0.86 -11.29 -2.84
N MET A 63 0.35 -10.75 -2.76
CA MET A 63 1.61 -11.46 -3.03
C MET A 63 2.22 -11.94 -1.70
N ASN A 64 1.77 -13.09 -1.19
CA ASN A 64 2.23 -13.65 0.10
C ASN A 64 2.06 -12.67 1.29
N GLY A 65 0.93 -11.96 1.34
CA GLY A 65 0.64 -10.94 2.36
C GLY A 65 1.13 -9.52 2.01
N TYR A 66 1.68 -9.33 0.81
CA TYR A 66 2.22 -8.04 0.36
C TYR A 66 1.48 -7.47 -0.85
N ILE A 67 1.63 -6.16 -1.03
CA ILE A 67 1.19 -5.43 -2.22
C ILE A 67 2.25 -4.39 -2.62
N LYS A 68 2.38 -4.14 -3.91
CA LYS A 68 3.10 -2.98 -4.44
C LYS A 68 2.08 -1.88 -4.71
N LEU A 69 2.21 -0.71 -4.10
CA LEU A 69 1.37 0.46 -4.37
C LEU A 69 2.15 1.48 -5.17
N ARG A 70 1.53 2.12 -6.16
CA ARG A 70 2.18 3.19 -6.93
C ARG A 70 2.66 4.33 -6.03
N ARG A 71 3.97 4.52 -6.02
CA ARG A 71 4.67 5.63 -5.36
C ARG A 71 4.81 6.80 -6.34
N ASN A 72 5.05 8.01 -5.85
CA ASN A 72 5.26 9.21 -6.69
C ASN A 72 4.12 9.50 -7.67
N LYS A 73 2.89 9.16 -7.27
CA LYS A 73 1.66 9.43 -8.03
C LYS A 73 0.64 10.12 -7.14
N HIS A 74 0.87 11.40 -6.86
CA HIS A 74 -0.04 12.28 -6.10
C HIS A 74 -0.48 11.71 -4.73
N ASN A 75 0.47 11.17 -3.95
CA ASN A 75 0.19 10.53 -2.66
C ASN A 75 -0.95 9.50 -2.75
N MET A 76 -0.81 8.55 -3.69
CA MET A 76 -1.76 7.48 -3.97
C MET A 76 -2.29 6.86 -2.67
N CYS A 77 -3.61 6.92 -2.50
CA CYS A 77 -4.34 6.37 -1.35
C CYS A 77 -3.91 6.88 0.04
N GLY A 78 -3.23 8.02 0.11
CA GLY A 78 -2.82 8.65 1.37
C GLY A 78 -1.62 7.95 2.03
N ILE A 79 -0.84 7.18 1.27
CA ILE A 79 0.31 6.42 1.76
C ILE A 79 1.36 7.25 2.49
N ALA A 80 1.40 8.57 2.32
CA ALA A 80 2.34 9.46 3.02
C ALA A 80 1.63 10.49 3.92
N THR A 81 0.31 10.38 4.11
CA THR A 81 -0.49 11.39 4.84
C THR A 81 -0.29 11.29 6.36
N ASN A 82 -0.17 10.09 6.90
CA ASN A 82 0.00 9.86 8.34
C ASN A 82 1.07 8.78 8.58
N ALA A 83 2.27 9.07 8.10
CA ALA A 83 3.44 8.21 8.23
C ALA A 83 4.15 8.47 9.56
N SER A 84 4.45 7.42 10.31
CA SER A 84 5.18 7.50 11.59
C SER A 84 6.21 6.37 11.67
N PHE A 85 7.16 6.45 12.61
CA PHE A 85 8.02 5.33 12.97
C PHE A 85 8.41 5.46 14.46
N PRO A 86 8.59 4.35 15.18
CA PRO A 86 9.02 4.40 16.57
C PRO A 86 10.51 4.72 16.67
N ILE A 87 10.88 5.47 17.71
CA ILE A 87 12.26 5.67 18.17
C ILE A 87 12.42 4.79 19.43
N LEU A 88 13.55 4.09 19.53
CA LEU A 88 13.88 3.25 20.67
C LEU A 88 14.73 4.01 21.69
#